data_AF-A0A916G9J8-F1
#
_entry.id   AF-A0A916G9J8-F1
#
_cell.length_a   1.000
_cell.length_b   1.000
_cell.length_c   1.000
_cell.angle_alpha   90.00
_cell.angle_beta   90.00
_cell.angle_gamma   90.00
#
_symmetry.space_group_name_H-M   'P 1'
#
loop_
_entity.id
_entity.type
_entity.pdbx_description
1 polymer ?
#
loop_
_entity_poly.entity_id
_entity_poly.type
_entity_poly.pdbx_seq_one_letter_code
_entity_poly.pdbx_strand_id
1 'polypeptide(L)'
;MKYPWYESINKSSQILQGDFVLNCPIIIPPVTFEDEQDVSVKLLNAIIMSQSCDIENGKVDIILVCPYYNLEDFLPLHPTSKDGSKGSRKKVIDNLLHGNYPNCHILQKDIDLNIKDYLVVDFRNVYGIHYEFLKNHISKISNRNRLLPPYREHLSQAFARYFMRVGLPINIEI
;
A
#
# COMPACT_ATOMS: atom_id res chain seq x y z
N MET A 1 -19.24 -8.86 18.03
CA MET A 1 -17.77 -8.92 17.84
C MET A 1 -17.41 -8.06 16.64
N LYS A 2 -16.38 -7.22 16.76
CA LYS A 2 -15.82 -6.48 15.62
C LYS A 2 -15.05 -7.49 14.77
N TYR A 3 -15.21 -7.46 13.44
CA TYR A 3 -14.47 -8.34 12.55
C TYR A 3 -12.95 -8.06 12.65
N PRO A 4 -12.08 -9.08 12.74
CA PRO A 4 -10.64 -8.88 12.78
C PRO A 4 -10.15 -8.50 11.38
N TRP A 5 -9.81 -7.22 11.21
CA TRP A 5 -9.34 -6.69 9.94
C TRP A 5 -7.88 -7.05 9.64
N TYR A 6 -7.13 -7.40 10.68
CA TYR A 6 -5.70 -7.66 10.61
C TYR A 6 -5.31 -8.86 11.46
N GLU A 7 -4.15 -9.43 11.15
CA GLU A 7 -3.43 -10.36 12.02
C GLU A 7 -2.01 -9.87 12.30
N SER A 8 -1.46 -10.28 13.46
CA SER A 8 -0.05 -10.09 13.80
C SER A 8 0.77 -11.29 13.31
N ILE A 9 1.85 -11.03 12.59
CA ILE A 9 2.77 -12.04 12.10
C ILE A 9 4.08 -11.95 12.87
N ASN A 10 4.35 -12.98 13.67
CA ASN A 10 5.56 -13.08 14.46
C ASN A 10 6.62 -13.89 13.70
N LYS A 11 7.81 -13.30 13.49
CA LYS A 11 9.01 -13.97 12.96
C LYS A 11 8.74 -14.96 11.81
N SER A 12 8.16 -14.47 10.72
CA SER A 12 7.96 -15.25 9.49
C SER A 12 8.58 -14.56 8.29
N SER A 13 9.26 -15.31 7.43
CA SER A 13 9.77 -14.83 6.14
C SER A 13 8.76 -14.99 4.99
N GLN A 14 7.58 -15.59 5.24
CA GLN A 14 6.56 -15.75 4.21
C GLN A 14 6.01 -14.38 3.80
N ILE A 15 6.01 -14.08 2.51
CA ILE A 15 5.50 -12.84 1.96
C ILE A 15 4.13 -13.13 1.37
N LEU A 16 3.09 -12.44 1.83
CA LEU A 16 1.74 -12.53 1.25
C LEU A 16 1.19 -11.16 0.91
N GLN A 17 0.18 -11.15 0.04
CA GLN A 17 -0.58 -9.96 -0.26
C GLN A 17 -1.23 -9.39 1.02
N GLY A 18 -1.15 -8.07 1.19
CA GLY A 18 -1.67 -7.38 2.35
C GLY A 18 -0.72 -7.35 3.56
N ASP A 19 0.50 -7.90 3.45
CA ASP A 19 1.54 -7.71 4.47
C ASP A 19 1.97 -6.25 4.54
N PHE A 20 2.10 -5.74 5.76
CA PHE A 20 2.68 -4.43 6.05
C PHE A 20 4.20 -4.56 6.22
N VAL A 21 4.95 -3.70 5.53
CA VAL A 21 6.41 -3.61 5.60
C VAL A 21 6.77 -2.21 6.10
N LEU A 22 7.15 -2.12 7.37
CA LEU A 22 7.60 -0.87 7.98
C LEU A 22 9.00 -0.52 7.50
N ASN A 23 9.25 0.78 7.25
CA ASN A 23 10.56 1.27 6.77
C ASN A 23 11.10 0.48 5.57
N CYS A 24 10.21 0.12 4.65
CA CYS A 24 10.55 -0.59 3.42
C CYS A 24 11.49 0.29 2.58
N PRO A 25 12.70 -0.17 2.26
CA PRO A 25 13.62 0.58 1.41
C PRO A 25 13.16 0.51 -0.05
N ILE A 26 12.97 1.68 -0.65
CA ILE A 26 12.43 1.86 -1.99
C ILE A 26 13.39 2.76 -2.77
N ILE A 27 13.79 2.28 -3.95
CA ILE A 27 14.55 3.08 -4.91
C ILE A 27 13.57 4.07 -5.55
N ILE A 28 13.90 5.36 -5.47
CA ILE A 28 13.15 6.39 -6.17
C ILE A 28 13.82 6.60 -7.53
N PRO A 29 13.08 6.40 -8.64
CA PRO A 29 13.61 6.68 -9.96
C PRO A 29 14.11 8.13 -10.03
N PRO A 30 15.36 8.35 -10.48
CA PRO A 30 15.85 9.70 -10.67
C PRO A 30 15.13 10.37 -11.82
N VAL A 31 15.18 11.71 -11.85
CA VAL A 31 14.55 12.52 -12.91
C VAL A 31 15.27 12.31 -14.25
N THR A 32 16.57 12.05 -14.19
CA THR A 32 17.45 11.76 -15.33
C THR A 32 18.15 10.42 -15.08
N PHE A 33 18.42 9.69 -16.16
CA PHE A 33 19.17 8.43 -16.09
C PHE A 33 20.51 8.60 -16.80
N GLU A 34 21.58 8.32 -16.08
CA GLU A 34 22.95 8.21 -16.58
C GLU A 34 23.45 6.76 -16.40
N ASP A 35 24.46 6.35 -17.19
CA ASP A 35 24.96 4.97 -17.21
C ASP A 35 25.52 4.51 -15.85
N GLU A 36 26.20 5.42 -15.13
CA GLU A 36 26.63 5.25 -13.74
C GLU A 36 26.08 6.41 -12.92
N GLN A 37 25.21 6.12 -11.95
CA GLN A 37 24.65 7.14 -11.08
C GLN A 37 24.28 6.56 -9.71
N ASP A 38 24.38 7.41 -8.70
CA ASP A 38 23.85 7.11 -7.37
C ASP A 38 22.32 7.16 -7.38
N VAL A 39 21.68 6.11 -6.86
CA VAL A 39 20.23 6.05 -6.71
C VAL A 39 19.81 6.38 -5.28
N SER A 40 18.77 7.21 -5.14
CA SER A 40 18.21 7.55 -3.83
C SER A 40 17.33 6.41 -3.32
N VAL A 41 17.69 5.86 -2.16
CA VAL A 41 16.84 4.93 -1.41
C VAL A 41 16.09 5.71 -0.33
N LYS A 42 14.76 5.62 -0.33
CA LYS A 42 13.90 6.14 0.73
C LYS A 42 13.30 5.00 1.53
N LEU A 43 13.18 5.20 2.85
CA LEU A 43 12.44 4.29 3.71
C LEU A 43 10.99 4.76 3.76
N LEU A 44 10.08 3.92 3.29
CA LEU A 44 8.64 4.19 3.29
C LEU A 44 7.90 3.03 3.92
N ASN A 45 6.82 3.33 4.62
CA ASN A 45 5.88 2.31 5.05
C ASN A 45 5.10 1.81 3.83
N ALA A 46 5.11 0.51 3.58
CA ALA A 46 4.55 -0.08 2.37
C ALA A 46 3.66 -1.28 2.67
N ILE A 47 2.65 -1.50 1.83
CA ILE A 47 1.79 -2.68 1.85
C ILE A 47 1.95 -3.47 0.57
N ILE A 48 2.00 -4.81 0.69
CA ILE A 48 2.20 -5.71 -0.45
C ILE A 48 0.92 -5.84 -1.26
N MET A 49 1.03 -5.58 -2.57
CA MET A 49 -0.08 -5.58 -3.52
C MET A 49 -0.08 -6.80 -4.44
N SER A 50 1.09 -7.36 -4.77
CA SER A 50 1.20 -8.59 -5.57
C SER A 50 0.38 -9.74 -4.96
N GLN A 51 -0.29 -10.53 -5.81
CA GLN A 51 -1.16 -11.61 -5.35
C GLN A 51 -0.37 -12.73 -4.68
N SER A 52 -0.86 -13.25 -3.55
CA SER A 52 -0.20 -14.33 -2.80
C SER A 52 0.07 -15.57 -3.64
N CYS A 53 -0.88 -15.98 -4.49
CA CYS A 53 -0.73 -17.16 -5.35
C CYS A 53 0.46 -17.02 -6.33
N ASP A 54 0.70 -15.82 -6.85
CA ASP A 54 1.81 -15.58 -7.76
C ASP A 54 3.15 -15.56 -7.01
N ILE A 55 3.17 -15.02 -5.79
CA ILE A 55 4.35 -14.99 -4.92
C ILE A 55 4.76 -16.42 -4.51
N GLU A 56 3.81 -17.21 -4.01
CA GLU A 56 4.09 -18.56 -3.49
C GLU A 56 4.55 -19.52 -4.59
N ASN A 57 4.03 -19.35 -5.81
CA ASN A 57 4.43 -20.16 -6.96
C ASN A 57 5.70 -19.64 -7.66
N GLY A 58 6.37 -18.62 -7.11
CA GLY A 58 7.60 -18.07 -7.70
C GLY A 58 7.40 -17.47 -9.09
N LYS A 59 6.19 -16.97 -9.40
CA LYS A 59 5.87 -16.39 -10.71
C LYS A 59 6.30 -14.93 -10.85
N VAL A 60 6.75 -14.31 -9.75
CA VAL A 60 7.13 -12.90 -9.70
C VAL A 60 8.47 -12.71 -9.00
N ASP A 61 9.44 -12.18 -9.73
CA ASP A 61 10.72 -11.74 -9.14
C ASP A 61 10.59 -10.36 -8.49
N ILE A 62 9.62 -9.56 -8.97
CA ILE A 62 9.36 -8.20 -8.50
C ILE A 62 8.01 -8.16 -7.77
N ILE A 63 8.06 -7.83 -6.49
CA ILE A 63 6.89 -7.63 -5.63
C ILE A 63 6.44 -6.18 -5.74
N LEU A 64 5.17 -6.00 -6.09
CA LEU A 64 4.53 -4.70 -6.12
C LEU A 64 4.10 -4.30 -4.72
N VAL A 65 4.46 -3.09 -4.32
CA VAL A 65 4.04 -2.48 -3.06
C VAL A 65 3.49 -1.07 -3.30
N CYS A 66 2.56 -0.66 -2.44
CA CYS A 66 2.09 0.73 -2.38
C CYS A 66 2.49 1.35 -1.03
N PRO A 67 2.87 2.63 -1.00
CA PRO A 67 3.09 3.32 0.26
C PRO A 67 1.77 3.49 1.02
N TYR A 68 1.86 3.54 2.34
CA TYR A 68 0.75 3.95 3.20
C TYR A 68 1.22 4.95 4.25
N TYR A 69 0.28 5.77 4.71
CA TYR A 69 0.51 6.85 5.67
C TYR A 69 -0.52 6.78 6.79
N ASN A 70 -0.18 7.26 7.97
CA ASN A 70 -1.23 7.60 8.94
C ASN A 70 -2.10 8.72 8.34
N LEU A 71 -3.40 8.69 8.63
CA LEU A 71 -4.34 9.71 8.17
C LEU A 71 -3.89 11.11 8.62
N GLU A 72 -3.41 11.24 9.86
CA GLU A 72 -2.91 12.50 10.39
C GLU A 72 -1.69 13.04 9.62
N ASP A 73 -0.82 12.16 9.11
CA ASP A 73 0.34 12.55 8.28
C ASP A 73 -0.08 12.86 6.83
N PHE A 74 -1.12 12.19 6.33
CA PHE A 74 -1.64 12.38 4.99
C PHE A 74 -2.39 13.71 4.81
N LEU A 75 -3.18 14.13 5.81
CA LEU A 75 -4.06 15.29 5.69
C LEU A 75 -3.33 16.61 5.37
N PRO A 76 -2.19 16.97 6.00
CA PRO A 76 -1.45 18.18 5.64
C PRO A 76 -0.88 18.17 4.22
N LEU A 77 -0.61 16.98 3.67
CA LEU A 77 -0.04 16.82 2.33
C LEU A 77 -1.11 16.91 1.23
N HIS A 78 -2.38 16.68 1.57
CA HIS A 78 -3.47 16.66 0.61
C HIS A 78 -3.88 18.10 0.20
N PRO A 79 -3.96 18.42 -1.11
CA PRO A 79 -4.20 19.79 -1.60
C PRO A 79 -5.44 20.48 -1.00
N THR A 80 -6.53 19.73 -0.84
CA THR A 80 -7.79 20.27 -0.31
C THR A 80 -7.71 20.66 1.16
N SER A 81 -6.79 20.09 1.95
CA SER A 81 -6.66 20.32 3.40
C SER A 81 -5.39 21.05 3.80
N LYS A 82 -4.70 21.69 2.84
CA LYS A 82 -3.48 22.47 3.08
C LYS A 82 -3.68 23.68 4.00
N ASP A 83 -4.89 24.24 4.05
CA ASP A 83 -5.26 25.34 4.94
C ASP A 83 -5.35 24.91 6.43
N GLY A 84 -5.28 23.61 6.71
CA GLY A 84 -5.37 23.05 8.06
C GLY A 84 -6.75 23.17 8.71
N SER A 85 -7.77 23.68 8.01
CA SER A 85 -9.07 23.93 8.61
C SER A 85 -9.82 22.62 8.92
N LYS A 86 -10.60 22.61 10.01
CA LYS A 86 -11.38 21.41 10.38
C LYS A 86 -12.35 20.99 9.27
N GLY A 87 -12.95 21.98 8.58
CA GLY A 87 -13.89 21.73 7.48
C GLY A 87 -13.22 21.08 6.28
N SER A 88 -12.03 21.56 5.88
CA SER A 88 -11.29 21.02 4.76
C SER A 88 -10.79 19.60 5.03
N ARG A 89 -10.26 19.34 6.23
CA ARG A 89 -9.85 18.00 6.68
C ARG A 89 -11.02 17.03 6.68
N LYS A 90 -12.16 17.44 7.24
CA LYS A 90 -13.39 16.61 7.23
C LYS A 90 -13.81 16.25 5.80
N LYS A 91 -13.78 17.21 4.88
CA LYS A 91 -14.10 16.98 3.47
C LYS A 91 -13.18 15.93 2.83
N VAL A 92 -11.88 15.95 3.14
CA VAL A 92 -10.93 14.94 2.64
C VAL A 92 -11.25 13.57 3.23
N ILE A 93 -11.49 13.48 4.53
CA ILE A 93 -11.85 12.22 5.21
C ILE A 93 -13.16 11.64 4.63
N ASP A 94 -14.20 12.46 4.47
CA ASP A 94 -15.47 12.03 3.91
C ASP A 94 -15.27 11.48 2.48
N ASN A 95 -14.48 12.17 1.64
CA ASN A 95 -14.18 11.68 0.29
C ASN A 95 -13.37 10.37 0.29
N LEU A 96 -12.43 10.18 1.23
CA LEU A 96 -11.70 8.91 1.39
C LEU A 96 -12.65 7.77 1.76
N LEU A 97 -13.56 8.00 2.72
CA LEU A 97 -14.53 7.00 3.19
C LEU A 97 -15.52 6.58 2.11
N HIS A 98 -15.94 7.52 1.24
CA HIS A 98 -16.85 7.24 0.12
C HIS A 98 -16.12 6.71 -1.14
N GLY A 99 -14.79 6.61 -1.12
CA GLY A 99 -14.01 6.15 -2.27
C GLY A 99 -13.94 7.16 -3.43
N ASN A 100 -14.22 8.43 -3.17
CA ASN A 100 -14.18 9.52 -4.17
C ASN A 100 -12.75 9.89 -4.60
N TYR A 101 -11.74 9.44 -3.85
CA TYR A 101 -10.35 9.50 -4.27
C TYR A 101 -9.91 8.14 -4.80
N PRO A 102 -10.07 7.85 -6.10
CA PRO A 102 -9.77 6.54 -6.65
C PRO A 102 -8.31 6.15 -6.51
N ASN A 103 -7.41 7.12 -6.31
CA ASN A 103 -5.98 6.90 -6.12
C ASN A 103 -5.60 6.60 -4.66
N CYS A 104 -6.56 6.50 -3.75
CA CYS A 104 -6.32 6.20 -2.34
C CYS A 104 -7.30 5.15 -1.83
N HIS A 105 -6.91 4.44 -0.78
CA HIS A 105 -7.80 3.57 -0.02
C HIS A 105 -7.56 3.72 1.48
N ILE A 106 -8.64 3.85 2.25
CA ILE A 106 -8.55 4.02 3.70
C ILE A 106 -8.69 2.68 4.42
N LEU A 107 -7.77 2.43 5.34
CA LEU A 107 -7.73 1.26 6.20
C LEU A 107 -8.04 1.64 7.66
N GLN A 108 -8.73 0.75 8.36
CA GLN A 108 -9.24 0.94 9.71
C GLN A 108 -8.11 0.87 10.74
N LYS A 109 -8.22 1.62 11.84
CA LYS A 109 -7.27 1.49 12.95
C LYS A 109 -7.54 0.24 13.79
N ASP A 110 -6.48 -0.30 14.39
CA ASP A 110 -6.53 -1.46 15.27
C ASP A 110 -5.51 -1.28 16.41
N ILE A 111 -6.02 -0.83 17.56
CA ILE A 111 -5.19 -0.46 18.71
C ILE A 111 -4.49 -1.70 19.30
N ASP A 112 -5.16 -2.84 19.27
CA ASP A 112 -4.64 -4.11 19.82
C ASP A 112 -3.44 -4.61 19.00
N LEU A 113 -3.38 -4.26 17.72
CA LEU A 113 -2.28 -4.55 16.80
C LEU A 113 -1.36 -3.35 16.54
N ASN A 114 -1.40 -2.35 17.44
CA ASN A 114 -0.56 -1.14 17.42
C ASN A 114 -0.74 -0.27 16.15
N ILE A 115 -1.86 -0.39 15.45
CA ILE A 115 -2.29 0.51 14.37
C ILE A 115 -3.14 1.62 15.01
N LYS A 116 -2.48 2.69 15.45
CA LYS A 116 -3.08 3.74 16.29
C LYS A 116 -3.97 4.73 15.52
N ASP A 117 -3.79 4.84 14.22
CA ASP A 117 -4.53 5.74 13.33
C ASP A 117 -5.11 4.99 12.13
N TYR A 118 -6.07 5.60 11.44
CA TYR A 118 -6.48 5.15 10.12
C TYR A 118 -5.29 5.25 9.17
N LEU A 119 -5.15 4.30 8.26
CA LEU A 119 -4.08 4.30 7.28
C LEU A 119 -4.64 4.66 5.91
N VAL A 120 -3.89 5.45 5.14
CA VAL A 120 -4.24 5.78 3.76
C VAL A 120 -3.20 5.12 2.86
N VAL A 121 -3.61 4.10 2.12
CA VAL A 121 -2.81 3.49 1.06
C VAL A 121 -2.91 4.39 -0.16
N ASP A 122 -1.77 4.78 -0.72
CA ASP A 122 -1.68 5.67 -1.87
C ASP A 122 -1.26 4.90 -3.11
N PHE A 123 -2.14 4.83 -4.10
CA PHE A 123 -1.93 4.09 -5.34
C PHE A 123 -1.19 4.89 -6.41
N ARG A 124 -0.92 6.19 -6.18
CA ARG A 124 -0.22 7.06 -7.16
C ARG A 124 1.19 6.57 -7.47
N ASN A 125 1.85 5.94 -6.50
CA ASN A 125 3.17 5.39 -6.66
C ASN A 125 3.13 3.90 -6.32
N VAL A 126 3.36 3.07 -7.33
CA VAL A 126 3.54 1.63 -7.15
C VAL A 126 5.01 1.33 -7.35
N TYR A 127 5.62 0.69 -6.36
CA TYR A 127 7.04 0.37 -6.40
C TYR A 127 7.23 -1.13 -6.56
N GLY A 128 8.23 -1.50 -7.35
CA GLY A 128 8.71 -2.87 -7.47
C GLY A 128 9.89 -3.11 -6.54
N ILE A 129 9.88 -4.23 -5.83
CA ILE A 129 10.98 -4.66 -4.96
C ILE A 129 11.31 -6.11 -5.26
N HIS A 130 12.60 -6.42 -5.45
CA HIS A 130 13.02 -7.79 -5.70
C HIS A 130 12.64 -8.72 -4.53
N TYR A 131 12.05 -9.87 -4.85
CA TYR A 131 11.50 -10.82 -3.87
C TYR A 131 12.53 -11.23 -2.82
N GLU A 132 13.72 -11.70 -3.26
CA GLU A 132 14.75 -12.17 -2.33
C GLU A 132 15.24 -11.07 -1.38
N PHE A 133 15.34 -9.83 -1.88
CA PHE A 133 15.70 -8.71 -1.04
C PHE A 133 14.61 -8.43 0.00
N LEU A 134 13.34 -8.39 -0.43
CA LEU A 134 12.21 -8.14 0.46
C LEU A 134 12.08 -9.24 1.53
N LYS A 135 12.31 -10.50 1.16
CA LYS A 135 12.29 -11.65 2.07
C LYS A 135 13.36 -11.52 3.16
N ASN A 136 14.59 -11.18 2.76
CA ASN A 136 15.71 -10.94 3.68
C ASN A 136 15.50 -9.69 4.55
N HIS A 137 14.76 -8.70 4.05
CA HIS A 137 14.40 -7.51 4.83
C HIS A 137 13.32 -7.86 5.87
N ILE A 138 12.24 -8.53 5.46
CA ILE A 138 11.12 -8.92 6.33
C ILE A 138 11.55 -9.92 7.40
N SER A 139 12.49 -10.83 7.11
CA SER A 139 13.00 -11.77 8.10
C SER A 139 13.71 -11.11 9.29
N LYS A 140 14.13 -9.85 9.15
CA LYS A 140 14.73 -9.05 10.23
C LYS A 140 13.68 -8.31 11.07
N ILE A 141 12.44 -8.22 10.59
CA ILE A 141 11.32 -7.59 11.29
C ILE A 141 10.72 -8.61 12.27
N SER A 142 10.71 -8.27 13.57
CA SER A 142 10.24 -9.18 14.63
C SER A 142 8.73 -9.42 14.57
N ASN A 143 7.96 -8.36 14.30
CA ASN A 143 6.51 -8.40 14.19
C ASN A 143 6.03 -7.45 13.09
N ARG A 144 5.08 -7.90 12.29
CA ARG A 144 4.38 -7.07 11.30
C ARG A 144 2.91 -7.45 11.24
N ASN A 145 2.09 -6.58 10.67
CA ASN A 145 0.68 -6.84 10.48
C ASN A 145 0.40 -7.34 9.06
N ARG A 146 -0.72 -8.04 8.87
CA ARG A 146 -1.28 -8.40 7.56
C ARG A 146 -2.78 -8.15 7.53
N LEU A 147 -3.28 -7.72 6.38
CA LEU A 147 -4.72 -7.67 6.11
C LEU A 147 -5.34 -9.07 6.01
N LEU A 148 -6.39 -9.30 6.79
CA LEU A 148 -7.21 -10.49 6.66
C LEU A 148 -8.28 -10.29 5.57
N PRO A 149 -8.72 -11.37 4.90
CA PRO A 149 -9.93 -11.32 4.09
C PRO A 149 -11.12 -10.90 4.94
N PRO A 150 -12.15 -10.22 4.40
CA PRO A 150 -12.26 -9.71 3.03
C PRO A 150 -11.52 -8.38 2.79
N TYR A 151 -10.79 -7.86 3.79
CA TYR A 151 -10.22 -6.52 3.72
C TYR A 151 -9.16 -6.39 2.63
N ARG A 152 -8.33 -7.42 2.52
CA ARG A 152 -7.32 -7.55 1.48
C ARG A 152 -7.94 -7.52 0.08
N GLU A 153 -9.08 -8.18 -0.10
CA GLU A 153 -9.82 -8.21 -1.37
C GLU A 153 -10.43 -6.83 -1.67
N HIS A 154 -10.93 -6.10 -0.67
CA HIS A 154 -11.37 -4.72 -0.85
C HIS A 154 -10.22 -3.80 -1.31
N LEU A 155 -9.05 -3.91 -0.69
CA LEU A 155 -7.85 -3.17 -1.09
C LEU A 155 -7.45 -3.52 -2.53
N SER A 156 -7.42 -4.81 -2.86
CA SER A 156 -7.09 -5.30 -4.21
C SER A 156 -8.07 -4.78 -5.26
N GLN A 157 -9.37 -4.78 -4.94
CA GLN A 157 -10.41 -4.27 -5.82
C GLN A 157 -10.30 -2.74 -6.00
N ALA A 158 -9.96 -1.99 -4.94
CA ALA A 158 -9.74 -0.54 -5.03
C ALA A 158 -8.53 -0.23 -5.92
N PHE A 159 -7.44 -0.99 -5.76
CA PHE A 159 -6.24 -0.89 -6.60
C PHE A 159 -6.55 -1.20 -8.07
N ALA A 160 -7.27 -2.29 -8.36
CA ALA A 160 -7.67 -2.63 -9.73
C ALA A 160 -8.53 -1.53 -10.35
N ARG A 161 -9.53 -1.00 -9.62
CA ARG A 161 -10.39 0.10 -10.08
C ARG A 161 -9.59 1.38 -10.39
N TYR A 162 -8.51 1.64 -9.66
CA TYR A 162 -7.64 2.77 -9.94
C TYR A 162 -6.90 2.65 -11.27
N PHE A 163 -6.39 1.46 -11.61
CA PHE A 163 -5.64 1.24 -12.86
C PHE A 163 -6.55 1.02 -14.07
N MET A 164 -7.67 0.31 -13.91
CA MET A 164 -8.61 -0.03 -14.99
C MET A 164 -9.52 1.13 -15.44
N ARG A 165 -9.18 2.39 -15.14
CA ARG A 165 -10.02 3.60 -15.35
C ARG A 165 -10.73 3.72 -16.70
N VAL A 166 -10.26 3.02 -17.73
CA VAL A 166 -10.99 2.79 -18.98
C VAL A 166 -11.02 1.28 -19.25
N GLY A 167 -12.19 0.66 -19.08
CA GLY A 167 -12.46 -0.65 -19.68
C GLY A 167 -12.76 -0.45 -21.16
N LEU A 168 -12.06 -1.14 -22.06
CA LEU A 168 -12.39 -1.13 -23.48
C LEU A 168 -13.79 -1.79 -23.65
N PRO A 169 -14.81 -1.07 -24.16
CA PRO A 169 -16.15 -1.63 -24.35
C PRO A 169 -16.27 -2.43 -25.67
N ILE A 170 -15.16 -2.64 -26.39
CA ILE A 170 -15.13 -3.25 -27.70
C ILE A 170 -14.38 -4.58 -27.58
N ASN A 171 -15.04 -5.66 -27.99
CA ASN A 171 -14.43 -6.98 -28.07
C ASN A 171 -13.28 -6.99 -29.07
N ILE A 172 -12.21 -7.70 -28.72
CA ILE A 172 -11.17 -8.06 -29.70
C ILE A 172 -11.74 -9.20 -30.54
N GLU A 173 -11.95 -8.95 -31.82
CA GLU A 173 -12.25 -10.02 -32.79
C GLU A 173 -10.95 -10.81 -33.02
N ILE A 174 -11.01 -12.13 -32.83
CA ILE A 174 -9.93 -13.10 -33.11
C ILE A 174 -10.42 -14.00 -34.24
#